data_AF-A0A3S3M6Z0-F1
#
_entry.id   AF-A0A3S3M6Z0-F1
#
_cell.length_a   1.000
_cell.length_b   1.000
_cell.length_c   1.000
_cell.angle_alpha   90.00
_cell.angle_beta   90.00
_cell.angle_gamma   90.00
#
_symmetry.space_group_name_H-M   'P 1'
#
loop_
_entity.id
_entity.type
_entity.pdbx_description
1 polymer ?
#
loop_
_entity_poly.entity_id
_entity_poly.type
_entity_poly.pdbx_seq_one_letter_code
_entity_poly.pdbx_strand_id
1 'polypeptide(L)'
;MTNGYEDTQHWIRRGKNNPPKYFKQPVMKSTISQGFQGVVDFNRTEVALLGTEEPSQNCWALPVVTLTSIAIAIAPASFVKAVILLRCGVHESLPYLRLIKKKLDDRRLINMRKAADIFWLDIDTNDRWLGEDLKKLALEKSADRILEVLARSMEKYVLGYTTSREKENDPRDWPAKVLAANSMYKICRTILLRKLGNDDRMFTWISMPGVCKRKRIAFGA
;
A
#
# COMPACT_ATOMS: atom_id res chain seq x y z
N MET A 1 -1.29 4.22 39.61
CA MET A 1 -2.01 4.35 38.32
C MET A 1 -1.75 5.74 37.76
N THR A 2 -0.66 5.93 37.00
CA THR A 2 -0.23 7.27 36.51
C THR A 2 0.43 7.24 35.12
N ASN A 3 0.53 6.09 34.45
CA ASN A 3 1.33 5.97 33.22
C ASN A 3 0.63 6.39 31.91
N GLY A 4 -0.71 6.45 31.86
CA GLY A 4 -1.43 6.69 30.60
C GLY A 4 -1.37 8.15 30.11
N TYR A 5 -1.44 9.11 31.04
CA TYR A 5 -1.46 10.53 30.72
C TYR A 5 -0.08 11.05 30.32
N GLU A 6 0.97 10.65 31.04
CA GLU A 6 2.36 11.02 30.74
C GLU A 6 2.82 10.42 29.40
N ASP A 7 2.49 9.16 29.12
CA ASP A 7 2.72 8.55 27.82
C ASP A 7 2.05 9.36 26.70
N THR A 8 0.78 9.74 26.90
CA THR A 8 0.02 10.51 25.90
C THR A 8 0.65 11.89 25.66
N GLN A 9 1.01 12.61 26.72
CA GLN A 9 1.67 13.91 26.62
C GLN A 9 3.05 13.82 25.95
N HIS A 10 3.82 12.77 26.25
CA HIS A 10 5.09 12.48 25.60
C HIS A 10 4.93 12.29 24.08
N TRP A 11 3.94 11.50 23.65
CA TRP A 11 3.68 11.30 22.21
C TRP A 11 3.14 12.55 21.53
N ILE A 12 2.28 13.35 22.19
CA ILE A 12 1.83 14.65 21.67
C ILE A 12 3.02 15.58 21.48
N ARG A 13 3.91 15.68 22.46
CA ARG A 13 5.12 16.53 22.39
C ARG A 13 6.06 16.06 21.29
N ARG A 14 6.27 14.74 21.16
CA ARG A 14 7.07 14.16 20.07
C ARG A 14 6.47 14.44 18.69
N GLY A 15 5.16 14.34 18.55
CA GLY A 15 4.44 14.69 17.32
C GLY A 15 4.51 16.17 16.96
N LYS A 16 4.47 17.06 17.97
CA LYS A 16 4.65 18.51 17.78
C LYS A 16 6.08 18.87 17.35
N ASN A 17 7.09 18.20 17.90
CA ASN A 17 8.50 18.47 17.60
C ASN A 17 8.95 17.87 16.25
N ASN A 18 8.32 16.78 15.83
CA ASN A 18 8.58 16.12 14.55
C ASN A 18 7.29 16.07 13.71
N PRO A 19 6.78 17.22 13.24
CA PRO A 19 5.60 17.23 12.39
C PRO A 19 5.95 16.62 11.03
N PRO A 20 5.16 15.67 10.52
CA PRO A 20 5.45 15.08 9.23
C PRO A 20 5.22 16.14 8.14
N LYS A 21 6.20 16.31 7.25
CA LYS A 21 6.24 17.38 6.25
C LYS A 21 5.49 16.97 4.98
N TYR A 22 5.63 15.72 4.60
CA TYR A 22 5.06 15.15 3.38
C TYR A 22 3.75 14.43 3.65
N PHE A 23 3.58 13.79 4.82
CA PHE A 23 2.29 13.17 5.17
C PHE A 23 1.10 14.14 5.11
N LYS A 24 1.31 15.41 5.49
CA LYS A 24 0.26 16.43 5.45
C LYS A 24 -0.16 16.81 4.04
N GLN A 25 0.72 16.69 3.03
CA GLN A 25 0.45 17.22 1.69
C GLN A 25 -0.59 16.41 0.89
N PRO A 26 -0.54 15.06 0.83
CA PRO A 26 -1.60 14.25 0.24
C PRO A 26 -2.87 14.25 1.09
N VAL A 27 -2.73 14.10 2.42
CA VAL A 27 -3.87 13.93 3.33
C VAL A 27 -4.72 15.21 3.46
N MET A 28 -4.13 16.41 3.44
CA MET A 28 -4.88 17.67 3.56
C MET A 28 -5.39 18.23 2.22
N LYS A 29 -4.80 17.87 1.08
CA LYS A 29 -5.31 18.29 -0.24
C LYS A 29 -6.50 17.46 -0.71
N SER A 30 -6.84 16.40 -0.01
CA SER A 30 -8.02 15.58 -0.29
C SER A 30 -9.22 16.29 0.30
N THR A 31 -10.20 16.64 -0.54
CA THR A 31 -11.52 16.95 -0.03
C THR A 31 -11.98 15.74 0.78
N ILE A 32 -12.23 15.95 2.07
CA ILE A 32 -12.72 14.93 3.00
C ILE A 32 -13.95 14.19 2.43
N SER A 33 -14.68 14.82 1.49
CA SER A 33 -15.85 14.25 0.81
C SER A 33 -15.60 13.07 -0.13
N GLN A 34 -14.36 12.82 -0.60
CA GLN A 34 -14.05 11.61 -1.39
C GLN A 34 -13.26 10.54 -0.61
N GLY A 35 -12.80 10.85 0.60
CA GLY A 35 -12.11 9.91 1.50
C GLY A 35 -10.94 9.17 0.86
N PHE A 36 -10.49 8.10 1.52
CA PHE A 36 -9.61 7.10 0.90
C PHE A 36 -10.45 6.02 0.23
N GLN A 37 -11.29 6.39 -0.75
CA GLN A 37 -12.23 5.45 -1.36
C GLN A 37 -11.52 4.20 -1.92
N GLY A 38 -10.30 4.35 -2.44
CA GLY A 38 -9.46 3.22 -2.85
C GLY A 38 -9.10 2.23 -1.72
N VAL A 39 -8.96 2.72 -0.48
CA VAL A 39 -8.70 1.88 0.71
C VAL A 39 -9.98 1.19 1.20
N VAL A 40 -11.12 1.88 1.17
CA VAL A 40 -12.44 1.28 1.47
C VAL A 40 -12.75 0.17 0.47
N ASP A 41 -12.45 0.43 -0.80
CA ASP A 41 -12.62 -0.52 -1.89
C ASP A 41 -11.63 -1.68 -1.83
N PHE A 42 -10.42 -1.47 -1.31
CA PHE A 42 -9.45 -2.53 -1.00
C PHE A 42 -9.96 -3.49 0.08
N ASN A 43 -10.71 -2.99 1.07
CA ASN A 43 -11.29 -3.82 2.12
C ASN A 43 -12.49 -4.65 1.63
N ARG A 44 -12.89 -4.53 0.36
CA ARG A 44 -13.96 -5.36 -0.22
C ARG A 44 -13.45 -6.79 -0.44
N THR A 45 -14.35 -7.73 -0.18
CA THR A 45 -14.11 -9.18 -0.25
C THR A 45 -14.20 -9.76 -1.67
N GLU A 46 -14.30 -8.91 -2.71
CA GLU A 46 -14.47 -9.33 -4.11
C GLU A 46 -13.29 -10.17 -4.63
N VAL A 47 -12.10 -9.99 -4.07
CA VAL A 47 -10.93 -10.85 -4.31
C VAL A 47 -10.53 -11.50 -2.99
N ALA A 48 -10.75 -12.81 -2.89
CA ALA A 48 -10.32 -13.59 -1.74
C ALA A 48 -8.79 -13.65 -1.65
N LEU A 49 -8.27 -13.62 -0.43
CA LEU A 49 -6.89 -14.00 -0.17
C LEU A 49 -6.68 -15.47 -0.56
N LEU A 50 -5.57 -15.77 -1.23
CA LEU A 50 -5.25 -17.15 -1.60
C LEU A 50 -5.07 -17.99 -0.33
N GLY A 51 -5.80 -19.09 -0.23
CA GLY A 51 -5.68 -20.07 0.85
C GLY A 51 -6.36 -19.72 2.17
N THR A 52 -7.34 -18.80 2.20
CA THR A 52 -8.07 -18.41 3.43
C THR A 52 -9.56 -18.11 3.15
N GLU A 53 -10.47 -18.41 4.09
CA GLU A 53 -11.92 -18.06 4.01
C GLU A 53 -12.27 -16.63 4.54
N GLU A 54 -11.27 -15.84 4.96
CA GLU A 54 -11.35 -14.44 5.47
C GLU A 54 -12.03 -14.23 6.87
N PRO A 55 -11.60 -13.22 7.67
CA PRO A 55 -11.67 -11.79 7.35
C PRO A 55 -10.32 -11.06 7.30
N SER A 56 -10.37 -9.92 6.59
CA SER A 56 -9.33 -8.90 6.44
C SER A 56 -8.43 -8.78 7.66
N GLN A 57 -7.16 -9.12 7.46
CA GLN A 57 -6.14 -8.87 8.47
C GLN A 57 -5.98 -7.34 8.58
N ASN A 58 -6.43 -6.74 9.70
CA ASN A 58 -6.51 -5.29 9.94
C ASN A 58 -5.13 -4.57 9.99
N CYS A 59 -4.09 -5.12 9.36
CA CYS A 59 -2.78 -4.51 9.27
C CYS A 59 -2.72 -3.58 8.04
N TRP A 60 -3.09 -2.31 8.17
CA TRP A 60 -3.08 -1.33 7.06
C TRP A 60 -1.71 -0.97 6.45
N ALA A 61 -0.64 -0.99 7.26
CA ALA A 61 0.75 -0.81 6.81
C ALA A 61 1.14 -1.68 5.61
N LEU A 62 0.87 -2.99 5.61
CA LEU A 62 1.27 -3.84 4.48
C LEU A 62 0.55 -3.44 3.18
N PRO A 63 -0.79 -3.30 3.15
CA PRO A 63 -1.51 -2.73 2.00
C PRO A 63 -1.01 -1.36 1.55
N VAL A 64 -0.67 -0.46 2.47
CA VAL A 64 -0.12 0.87 2.12
C VAL A 64 1.23 0.74 1.40
N VAL A 65 2.12 -0.11 1.92
CA VAL A 65 3.42 -0.39 1.28
C VAL A 65 3.19 -1.01 -0.10
N THR A 66 2.33 -2.03 -0.21
CA THR A 66 2.00 -2.69 -1.47
C THR A 66 1.41 -1.74 -2.53
N LEU A 67 0.45 -0.90 -2.14
CA LEU A 67 -0.14 0.11 -3.03
C LEU A 67 0.92 1.10 -3.52
N THR A 68 1.85 1.48 -2.64
CA THR A 68 2.96 2.37 -3.00
C THR A 68 3.90 1.72 -3.99
N SER A 69 4.24 0.43 -3.83
CA SER A 69 5.02 -0.33 -4.81
C SER A 69 4.36 -0.35 -6.18
N ILE A 70 3.05 -0.61 -6.23
CA ILE A 70 2.30 -0.64 -7.47
C ILE A 70 2.29 0.76 -8.10
N ALA A 71 2.05 1.82 -7.31
CA ALA A 71 2.11 3.19 -7.78
C ALA A 71 3.47 3.51 -8.41
N ILE A 72 4.57 3.13 -7.76
CA ILE A 72 5.93 3.30 -8.30
C ILE A 72 6.08 2.56 -9.64
N ALA A 73 5.62 1.32 -9.72
CA ALA A 73 5.79 0.48 -10.90
C ALA A 73 4.98 0.97 -12.11
N ILE A 74 3.77 1.50 -11.90
CA ILE A 74 2.86 1.91 -12.99
C ILE A 74 2.94 3.40 -13.33
N ALA A 75 3.69 4.19 -12.55
CA ALA A 75 3.68 5.64 -12.68
C ALA A 75 4.10 6.08 -14.09
N PRO A 76 3.27 6.87 -14.79
CA PRO A 76 3.72 7.48 -16.04
C PRO A 76 4.88 8.44 -15.78
N ALA A 77 5.74 8.65 -16.78
CA ALA A 77 6.93 9.50 -16.65
C ALA A 77 6.61 10.94 -16.19
N SER A 78 5.41 11.44 -16.46
CA SER A 78 4.93 12.75 -16.00
C SER A 78 4.67 12.83 -14.49
N PHE A 79 4.57 11.70 -13.79
CA PHE A 79 4.22 11.61 -12.37
C PHE A 79 5.42 11.40 -11.42
N VAL A 80 6.66 11.55 -11.90
CA VAL A 80 7.88 11.36 -11.08
C VAL A 80 7.83 12.17 -9.77
N LYS A 81 7.40 13.44 -9.81
CA LYS A 81 7.26 14.25 -8.59
C LYS A 81 6.22 13.69 -7.61
N ALA A 82 5.11 13.15 -8.13
CA ALA A 82 4.06 12.54 -7.31
C ALA A 82 4.56 11.26 -6.63
N VAL A 83 5.32 10.44 -7.35
CA VAL A 83 5.96 9.23 -6.80
C VAL A 83 6.94 9.56 -5.68
N ILE A 84 7.77 10.59 -5.85
CA ILE A 84 8.70 11.04 -4.80
C ILE A 84 7.93 11.49 -3.55
N LEU A 85 6.88 12.31 -3.72
CA LEU A 85 6.05 12.78 -2.61
C LEU A 85 5.31 11.63 -1.91
N LEU A 86 4.82 10.65 -2.67
CA LEU A 86 4.19 9.44 -2.14
C LEU A 86 5.19 8.65 -1.29
N ARG A 87 6.40 8.40 -1.82
CA ARG A 87 7.48 7.73 -1.08
C ARG A 87 7.81 8.44 0.23
N CYS A 88 8.01 9.76 0.18
CA CYS A 88 8.29 10.54 1.38
C CYS A 88 7.14 10.49 2.39
N GLY A 89 5.89 10.59 1.93
CA GLY A 89 4.71 10.49 2.79
C GLY A 89 4.57 9.12 3.46
N VAL A 90 4.86 8.04 2.73
CA VAL A 90 4.81 6.67 3.27
C VAL A 90 5.96 6.45 4.26
N HIS A 91 7.18 6.87 3.91
CA HIS A 91 8.34 6.81 4.80
C HIS A 91 8.06 7.51 6.14
N GLU A 92 7.50 8.72 6.10
CA GLU A 92 7.14 9.47 7.31
C GLU A 92 5.98 8.82 8.08
N SER A 93 4.99 8.24 7.41
CA SER A 93 3.78 7.72 8.05
C SER A 93 3.94 6.33 8.68
N LEU A 94 4.84 5.49 8.16
CA LEU A 94 5.04 4.12 8.65
C LEU A 94 5.40 4.04 10.14
N PRO A 95 6.30 4.88 10.71
CA PRO A 95 6.52 4.95 12.16
C PRO A 95 5.24 5.21 12.96
N TYR A 96 4.35 6.10 12.49
CA TYR A 96 3.08 6.39 13.17
C TYR A 96 2.11 5.22 13.06
N LEU A 97 1.99 4.61 11.88
CA LEU A 97 1.17 3.40 11.67
C LEU A 97 1.63 2.25 12.56
N ARG A 98 2.96 2.10 12.75
CA ARG A 98 3.54 1.13 13.68
C ARG A 98 3.18 1.44 15.12
N LEU A 99 3.25 2.69 15.55
CA LEU A 99 2.93 3.11 16.91
C LEU A 99 1.44 2.89 17.23
N ILE A 100 0.55 3.36 16.35
CA ILE A 100 -0.90 3.22 16.48
C ILE A 100 -1.25 1.74 16.61
N LYS A 101 -0.71 0.89 15.73
CA LYS A 101 -0.93 -0.55 15.80
C LYS A 101 -0.35 -1.17 17.06
N LYS A 102 0.90 -0.86 17.44
CA LYS A 102 1.47 -1.41 18.68
C LYS A 102 0.57 -1.18 19.90
N LYS A 103 -0.22 -0.10 19.90
CA LYS A 103 -1.16 0.25 20.97
C LYS A 103 -2.58 -0.28 20.78
N LEU A 104 -3.04 -0.49 19.54
CA LEU A 104 -4.38 -0.99 19.23
C LEU A 104 -4.46 -2.50 19.01
N ASP A 105 -3.33 -3.18 18.80
CA ASP A 105 -3.32 -4.46 18.08
C ASP A 105 -3.12 -5.69 18.96
N ASP A 106 -3.72 -6.77 18.48
CA ASP A 106 -3.62 -8.15 18.94
C ASP A 106 -2.22 -8.70 18.60
N ARG A 107 -1.67 -9.61 19.41
CA ARG A 107 -0.36 -10.24 19.15
C ARG A 107 -0.31 -10.96 17.80
N ARG A 108 -1.46 -11.22 17.18
CA ARG A 108 -1.67 -11.99 15.94
C ARG A 108 -1.25 -11.32 14.63
N LEU A 109 -0.87 -10.03 14.60
CA LEU A 109 -0.46 -9.35 13.35
C LEU A 109 1.05 -9.04 13.25
N ILE A 110 1.89 -9.67 14.07
CA ILE A 110 3.34 -9.44 14.09
C ILE A 110 3.98 -9.69 12.71
N ASN A 111 3.62 -10.79 12.04
CA ASN A 111 4.26 -11.16 10.77
C ASN A 111 3.91 -10.20 9.63
N MET A 112 2.72 -9.62 9.60
CA MET A 112 2.38 -8.58 8.62
C MET A 112 3.08 -7.26 8.87
N ARG A 113 3.30 -6.88 10.15
CA ARG A 113 4.11 -5.69 10.47
C ARG A 113 5.54 -5.89 10.01
N LYS A 114 6.12 -7.07 10.27
CA LYS A 114 7.43 -7.46 9.75
C LYS A 114 7.46 -7.42 8.22
N ALA A 115 6.42 -7.93 7.56
CA ALA A 115 6.30 -7.87 6.10
C ALA A 115 6.34 -6.41 5.62
N ALA A 116 5.50 -5.53 6.18
CA ALA A 116 5.48 -4.13 5.80
C ALA A 116 6.86 -3.47 5.97
N ASP A 117 7.56 -3.71 7.09
CA ASP A 117 8.89 -3.14 7.34
C ASP A 117 9.95 -3.68 6.38
N ILE A 118 10.00 -5.00 6.17
CA ILE A 118 10.99 -5.65 5.28
C ILE A 118 10.81 -5.17 3.85
N PHE A 119 9.57 -5.19 3.35
CA PHE A 119 9.32 -4.84 1.95
C PHE A 119 9.37 -3.34 1.73
N TRP A 120 8.99 -2.51 2.71
CA TRP A 120 9.26 -1.08 2.61
C TRP A 120 10.75 -0.80 2.45
N LEU A 121 11.61 -1.45 3.23
CA LEU A 121 13.06 -1.29 3.12
C LEU A 121 13.58 -1.72 1.73
N ASP A 122 13.12 -2.85 1.21
CA ASP A 122 13.55 -3.35 -0.11
C ASP A 122 13.08 -2.45 -1.26
N ILE A 123 11.87 -1.88 -1.16
CA ILE A 123 11.40 -0.86 -2.10
C ILE A 123 12.27 0.40 -1.99
N ASP A 124 12.47 0.91 -0.77
CA ASP A 124 13.12 2.20 -0.55
C ASP A 124 14.58 2.17 -1.02
N THR A 125 15.25 1.02 -0.86
CA THR A 125 16.66 0.82 -1.23
C THR A 125 16.87 0.32 -2.66
N ASN A 126 16.06 -0.65 -3.11
CA ASN A 126 16.34 -1.40 -4.34
C ASN A 126 15.24 -1.26 -5.41
N ASP A 127 14.11 -0.61 -5.12
CA ASP A 127 12.91 -0.62 -5.98
C ASP A 127 12.45 -2.05 -6.33
N ARG A 128 12.49 -2.96 -5.36
CA ARG A 128 12.13 -4.37 -5.55
C ARG A 128 10.96 -4.81 -4.69
N TRP A 129 10.26 -5.83 -5.17
CA TRP A 129 9.23 -6.54 -4.43
C TRP A 129 9.37 -8.05 -4.65
N LEU A 130 9.79 -8.79 -3.62
CA LEU A 130 9.94 -10.26 -3.70
C LEU A 130 10.76 -10.75 -4.91
N GLY A 131 11.82 -10.01 -5.25
CA GLY A 131 12.69 -10.33 -6.38
C GLY A 131 12.23 -9.72 -7.72
N GLU A 132 11.01 -9.20 -7.82
CA GLU A 132 10.56 -8.43 -8.98
C GLU A 132 11.19 -7.02 -8.96
N ASP A 133 11.77 -6.62 -10.07
CA ASP A 133 12.39 -5.30 -10.24
C ASP A 133 11.34 -4.32 -10.78
N LEU A 134 10.88 -3.40 -9.93
CA LEU A 134 9.80 -2.48 -10.26
C LEU A 134 10.23 -1.46 -11.32
N LYS A 135 11.51 -1.10 -11.39
CA LYS A 135 12.05 -0.21 -12.43
C LYS A 135 12.06 -0.91 -13.79
N LYS A 136 12.43 -2.19 -13.82
CA LYS A 136 12.37 -3.00 -15.04
C LYS A 136 10.93 -3.14 -15.52
N LEU A 137 9.99 -3.40 -14.61
CA LEU A 137 8.56 -3.48 -14.94
C LEU A 137 8.02 -2.14 -15.45
N ALA A 138 8.48 -1.01 -14.90
CA ALA A 138 8.09 0.32 -15.37
C ALA A 138 8.52 0.64 -16.82
N LEU A 139 9.37 -0.18 -17.44
CA LEU A 139 9.68 -0.09 -18.88
C LEU A 139 8.56 -0.67 -19.76
N GLU A 140 7.65 -1.46 -19.20
CA GLU A 140 6.47 -1.94 -19.91
C GLU A 140 5.50 -0.80 -20.19
N LYS A 141 4.83 -0.87 -21.35
CA LYS A 141 4.01 0.23 -21.87
C LYS A 141 2.59 0.30 -21.31
N SER A 142 2.22 -0.56 -20.36
CA SER A 142 0.83 -0.68 -19.89
C SER A 142 0.77 -1.07 -18.42
N ALA A 143 0.03 -0.30 -17.62
CA ALA A 143 -0.18 -0.61 -16.22
C ALA A 143 -0.85 -1.98 -16.02
N ASP A 144 -1.82 -2.34 -16.86
CA ASP A 144 -2.50 -3.64 -16.82
C ASP A 144 -1.51 -4.80 -16.98
N ARG A 145 -0.53 -4.68 -17.90
CA ARG A 145 0.51 -5.71 -18.09
C ARG A 145 1.41 -5.83 -16.87
N ILE A 146 1.79 -4.71 -16.26
CA ILE A 146 2.60 -4.68 -15.04
C ILE A 146 1.87 -5.39 -13.90
N LEU A 147 0.59 -5.07 -13.70
CA LEU A 147 -0.26 -5.72 -12.71
C LEU A 147 -0.44 -7.22 -12.96
N GLU A 148 -0.64 -7.63 -14.22
CA GLU A 148 -0.75 -9.03 -14.63
C GLU A 148 0.51 -9.82 -14.31
N VAL A 149 1.69 -9.24 -14.56
CA VAL A 149 2.98 -9.86 -14.22
C VAL A 149 3.15 -9.98 -12.71
N LEU A 150 2.92 -8.90 -11.96
CA LEU A 150 2.99 -8.90 -10.50
C LEU A 150 1.99 -9.90 -9.90
N ALA A 151 0.73 -9.87 -10.31
CA ALA A 151 -0.31 -10.77 -9.81
C ALA A 151 0.07 -12.24 -10.03
N ARG A 152 0.46 -12.62 -11.26
CA ARG A 152 0.82 -14.01 -11.59
C ARG A 152 2.07 -14.49 -10.86
N SER A 153 3.10 -13.64 -10.75
CA SER A 153 4.33 -13.98 -10.04
C SER A 153 4.04 -14.24 -8.56
N MET A 154 3.27 -13.35 -7.92
CA MET A 154 2.92 -13.47 -6.51
C MET A 154 1.95 -14.61 -6.23
N GLU A 155 1.00 -14.87 -7.13
CA GLU A 155 0.11 -16.04 -7.10
C GLU A 155 0.91 -17.34 -7.08
N LYS A 156 1.85 -17.49 -8.03
CA LYS A 156 2.75 -18.65 -8.08
C LYS A 156 3.54 -18.81 -6.78
N TYR A 157 4.05 -17.71 -6.23
CA TYR A 157 4.78 -17.72 -4.96
C TYR A 157 3.91 -18.23 -3.80
N VAL A 158 2.70 -17.70 -3.65
CA VAL A 158 1.78 -18.10 -2.57
C VAL A 158 1.34 -19.55 -2.73
N LEU A 159 0.96 -19.97 -3.94
CA LEU A 159 0.54 -21.34 -4.22
C LEU A 159 1.66 -22.36 -3.97
N GLY A 160 2.90 -22.02 -4.31
CA GLY A 160 4.07 -22.85 -4.01
C GLY A 160 4.26 -23.08 -2.51
N TYR A 161 3.90 -22.10 -1.68
CA TYR A 161 3.95 -22.23 -0.23
C TYR A 161 2.72 -22.95 0.34
N THR A 162 1.50 -22.63 -0.12
CA THR A 162 0.27 -23.22 0.43
C THR A 162 0.06 -24.70 0.10
N THR A 163 0.80 -25.22 -0.88
CA THR A 163 0.86 -26.64 -1.24
C THR A 163 1.93 -27.42 -0.46
N SER A 164 2.77 -26.74 0.33
CA SER A 164 3.74 -27.37 1.21
C SER A 164 3.07 -28.09 2.39
N ARG A 165 3.64 -29.22 2.80
CA ARG A 165 3.19 -30.00 3.98
C ARG A 165 3.53 -29.34 5.31
N GLU A 166 4.53 -28.46 5.33
CA GLU A 166 5.07 -27.82 6.54
C GLU A 166 4.56 -26.39 6.75
N LYS A 167 3.45 -26.02 6.11
CA LYS A 167 2.88 -24.67 6.24
C LYS A 167 2.18 -24.47 7.58
N GLU A 168 2.18 -23.23 8.05
CA GLU A 168 1.38 -22.82 9.19
C GLU A 168 -0.12 -22.88 8.86
N ASN A 169 -0.89 -23.45 9.79
CA ASN A 169 -2.34 -23.63 9.65
C ASN A 169 -3.10 -22.30 9.68
N ASP A 170 -2.72 -21.36 10.55
CA ASP A 170 -3.31 -20.02 10.59
C ASP A 170 -2.58 -19.12 9.57
N PRO A 171 -3.31 -18.55 8.58
CA PRO A 171 -2.74 -17.62 7.61
C PRO A 171 -2.13 -16.35 8.22
N ARG A 172 -2.44 -16.02 9.47
CA ARG A 172 -1.83 -14.90 10.22
C ARG A 172 -0.39 -15.20 10.63
N ASP A 173 -0.06 -16.48 10.79
CA ASP A 173 1.26 -16.96 11.19
C ASP A 173 2.17 -17.22 9.99
N TRP A 174 1.66 -17.08 8.76
CA TRP A 174 2.46 -17.24 7.55
C TRP A 174 3.71 -16.35 7.55
N PRO A 175 4.80 -16.81 6.91
CA PRO A 175 6.01 -16.02 6.77
C PRO A 175 5.74 -14.66 6.11
N ALA A 176 6.48 -13.64 6.55
CA ALA A 176 6.35 -12.26 6.06
C ALA A 176 6.36 -12.15 4.53
N LYS A 177 7.18 -12.97 3.85
CA LYS A 177 7.26 -13.03 2.39
C LYS A 177 5.96 -13.53 1.75
N VAL A 178 5.33 -14.55 2.31
CA VAL A 178 4.06 -15.11 1.81
C VAL A 178 2.93 -14.10 2.00
N LEU A 179 2.88 -13.44 3.17
CA LEU A 179 1.91 -12.38 3.46
C LEU A 179 2.03 -11.21 2.47
N ALA A 180 3.26 -10.78 2.17
CA ALA A 180 3.50 -9.75 1.18
C ALA A 180 3.08 -10.19 -0.23
N ALA A 181 3.43 -11.40 -0.65
CA ALA A 181 3.00 -11.95 -1.94
C ALA A 181 1.47 -11.96 -2.05
N ASN A 182 0.77 -12.45 -1.02
CA ASN A 182 -0.69 -12.51 -1.01
C ASN A 182 -1.32 -11.11 -1.04
N SER A 183 -0.74 -10.14 -0.33
CA SER A 183 -1.17 -8.74 -0.38
C SER A 183 -1.03 -8.13 -1.78
N MET A 184 0.12 -8.34 -2.43
CA MET A 184 0.38 -7.84 -3.80
C MET A 184 -0.54 -8.51 -4.83
N TYR A 185 -0.71 -9.83 -4.74
CA TYR A 185 -1.66 -10.57 -5.56
C TYR A 185 -3.07 -9.98 -5.43
N LYS A 186 -3.58 -9.87 -4.20
CA LYS A 186 -4.94 -9.38 -3.94
C LYS A 186 -5.12 -7.97 -4.51
N ILE A 187 -4.20 -7.06 -4.23
CA ILE A 187 -4.30 -5.67 -4.69
C ILE A 187 -4.24 -5.58 -6.22
N CYS A 188 -3.31 -6.29 -6.86
CA CYS A 188 -3.21 -6.27 -8.33
C CYS A 188 -4.49 -6.80 -8.99
N ARG A 189 -5.03 -7.94 -8.51
CA ARG A 189 -6.29 -8.50 -9.03
C ARG A 189 -7.48 -7.58 -8.78
N THR A 190 -7.59 -6.97 -7.61
CA THR A 190 -8.66 -5.99 -7.32
C THR A 190 -8.60 -4.81 -8.28
N ILE A 191 -7.41 -4.28 -8.58
CA ILE A 191 -7.27 -3.17 -9.51
C ILE A 191 -7.64 -3.59 -10.95
N LEU A 192 -7.15 -4.75 -11.41
CA LEU A 192 -7.48 -5.30 -12.72
C LEU A 192 -9.00 -5.49 -12.91
N LEU A 193 -9.69 -6.01 -11.90
CA LEU A 193 -11.14 -6.23 -11.95
C LEU A 193 -11.93 -4.93 -12.11
N ARG A 194 -11.43 -3.82 -11.57
CA ARG A 194 -12.10 -2.51 -11.62
C ARG A 194 -12.05 -1.84 -12.98
N LYS A 195 -11.22 -2.32 -13.92
CA LYS A 195 -11.08 -1.78 -15.28
C LYS A 195 -10.99 -0.24 -15.27
N LEU A 196 -10.07 0.31 -14.47
CA LEU A 196 -9.95 1.76 -14.23
C LEU A 196 -9.63 2.59 -15.50
N GLY A 197 -9.35 1.92 -16.62
CA GLY A 197 -9.17 2.52 -17.93
C GLY A 197 -7.69 2.70 -18.25
N ASN A 198 -7.20 3.95 -18.20
CA ASN A 198 -5.81 4.27 -18.55
C ASN A 198 -4.90 4.43 -17.32
N ASP A 199 -3.59 4.38 -17.56
CA ASP A 199 -2.54 4.40 -16.54
C ASP A 199 -2.64 5.63 -15.61
N ASP A 200 -2.97 6.81 -16.14
CA ASP A 200 -3.18 8.04 -15.35
C ASP A 200 -4.30 7.88 -14.32
N ARG A 201 -5.44 7.31 -14.74
CA ARG A 201 -6.59 7.08 -13.85
C ARG A 201 -6.26 6.05 -12.79
N MET A 202 -5.52 5.02 -13.17
CA MET A 202 -5.10 3.98 -12.26
C MET A 202 -4.12 4.52 -11.21
N PHE A 203 -3.08 5.25 -11.62
CA PHE A 203 -2.15 5.89 -10.71
C PHE A 203 -2.87 6.87 -9.77
N THR A 204 -3.80 7.68 -10.31
CA THR A 204 -4.61 8.63 -9.51
C THR A 204 -5.49 7.91 -8.48
N TRP A 205 -6.07 6.77 -8.85
CA TRP A 205 -6.88 5.95 -7.93
C TRP A 205 -6.04 5.39 -6.78
N ILE A 206 -4.81 4.94 -7.07
CA ILE A 206 -3.88 4.40 -6.06
C ILE A 206 -3.29 5.52 -5.16
N SER A 207 -3.06 6.71 -5.72
CA SER A 207 -2.21 7.74 -5.12
C SER A 207 -2.94 8.94 -4.48
N MET A 208 -4.27 8.88 -4.25
CA MET A 208 -5.15 10.01 -3.84
C MET A 208 -4.51 11.20 -3.07
N PRO A 209 -4.92 12.46 -3.35
CA PRO A 209 -6.23 12.86 -3.89
C PRO A 209 -6.21 13.61 -5.23
N GLY A 210 -7.40 13.66 -5.84
CA GLY A 210 -7.67 13.97 -7.24
C GLY A 210 -7.13 15.30 -7.75
N VAL A 211 -6.47 15.22 -8.90
CA VAL A 211 -6.27 16.38 -9.77
C VAL A 211 -7.62 16.74 -10.37
N CYS A 212 -8.19 17.86 -9.92
CA CYS A 212 -9.25 18.54 -10.64
C CYS A 212 -8.72 18.83 -12.06
N LYS A 213 -9.25 18.14 -13.07
CA LYS A 213 -9.11 18.60 -14.45
C LYS A 213 -9.79 19.96 -14.52
N ARG A 214 -9.02 21.05 -14.42
CA ARG A 214 -9.49 22.35 -14.92
C ARG A 214 -9.74 22.15 -16.41
N LYS A 215 -11.02 21.98 -16.79
CA LYS A 215 -11.46 22.24 -18.15
C LYS A 215 -10.95 23.63 -18.48
N ARG A 216 -10.12 23.72 -19.52
CA ARG A 216 -9.76 24.98 -20.14
C ARG A 216 -11.07 25.51 -20.73
N ILE A 217 -11.76 26.40 -20.02
CA ILE A 217 -12.84 27.18 -20.61
C ILE A 217 -12.13 28.15 -21.54
N ALA A 218 -12.23 27.87 -22.84
CA ALA A 218 -11.93 28.85 -23.86
C ALA A 218 -12.96 29.96 -23.70
N PHE A 219 -12.53 31.15 -23.29
CA PHE A 219 -13.27 32.36 -23.62
C PHE A 219 -12.88 32.69 -25.06
N GLY A 220 -13.79 32.35 -25.97
CA GLY A 220 -13.80 32.88 -27.32
C GLY A 220 -14.62 34.16 -27.36
N ALA A 221 -14.12 35.10 -28.17
CA ALA A 221 -14.64 36.42 -28.54
C ALA A 221 -14.67 37.47 -27.41
#